data_AF-A0A0B7MN73-F1
#
_entry.id   AF-A0A0B7MN73-F1
#
_cell.length_a   1.000
_cell.length_b   1.000
_cell.length_c   1.000
_cell.angle_alpha   90.00
_cell.angle_beta   90.00
_cell.angle_gamma   90.00
#
_symmetry.space_group_name_H-M   'P 1'
#
loop_
_entity.id
_entity.type
_entity.pdbx_description
1 polymer ?
#
loop_
_entity_poly.entity_id
_entity_poly.type
_entity_poly.pdbx_seq_one_letter_code
_entity_poly.pdbx_strand_id
1 'polypeptide(L)'
;MGVLIEETGTAQVTINVCNFREVSLARVFETVMSEAERFGVSIVGSEIVGLVPMEALLEAAAFYLRFDGFQHDQVLEVRLSQG
;
A
#
# COMPACT_ATOMS: atom_id res chain seq x y z
N MET A 1 12.94 6.63 -5.21
CA MET A 1 13.45 7.96 -5.63
C MET A 1 12.61 9.02 -4.94
N GLY A 2 13.18 10.14 -4.52
CA GLY A 2 12.43 11.26 -3.92
C GLY A 2 12.20 12.36 -4.94
N VAL A 3 10.99 12.91 -5.00
CA VAL A 3 10.61 14.02 -5.89
C VAL A 3 9.88 15.09 -5.07
N LEU A 4 10.19 16.36 -5.29
CA LEU A 4 9.42 17.47 -4.73
C LEU A 4 8.23 17.76 -5.66
N ILE A 5 7.03 17.78 -5.10
CA ILE A 5 5.79 18.14 -5.80
C ILE A 5 5.53 19.63 -5.51
N GLU A 6 5.85 20.49 -6.47
CA GLU A 6 5.79 21.94 -6.30
C GLU A 6 4.37 22.44 -5.98
N GLU A 7 3.34 21.83 -6.56
CA GLU A 7 1.94 22.22 -6.41
C GLU A 7 1.41 22.03 -4.98
N THR A 8 1.96 21.05 -4.25
CA THR A 8 1.54 20.72 -2.89
C THR A 8 2.59 21.11 -1.85
N GLY A 9 3.80 21.48 -2.28
CA GLY A 9 4.94 21.71 -1.40
C GLY A 9 5.37 20.46 -0.62
N THR A 10 5.00 19.26 -1.10
CA THR A 10 5.31 17.99 -0.43
C THR A 10 6.43 17.23 -1.14
N ALA A 11 7.23 16.49 -0.38
CA ALA A 11 8.15 15.52 -0.95
C ALA A 11 7.45 14.16 -1.06
N GLN A 12 7.62 13.48 -2.19
CA GLN A 12 7.07 12.17 -2.46
C GLN A 12 8.18 11.14 -2.68
N VAL A 13 8.03 9.96 -2.07
CA VAL A 13 8.93 8.82 -2.29
C VAL A 13 8.24 7.85 -3.26
N THR A 14 8.77 7.74 -4.48
CA THR A 14 8.30 6.77 -5.47
C THR A 14 9.03 5.45 -5.30
N ILE A 15 8.26 4.36 -5.24
CA ILE A 15 8.75 2.99 -5.09
C ILE A 15 8.08 2.11 -6.15
N ASN A 16 8.90 1.36 -6.89
CA ASN A 16 8.41 0.28 -7.75
C ASN A 16 8.39 -1.02 -6.94
N VAL A 17 7.21 -1.58 -6.71
CA VAL A 17 7.05 -2.86 -6.03
C VAL A 17 7.02 -3.97 -7.07
N CYS A 18 8.20 -4.54 -7.37
CA CYS A 18 8.36 -5.53 -8.43
C CYS A 18 7.69 -6.88 -8.13
N ASN A 19 7.66 -7.27 -6.85
CA ASN A 19 6.99 -8.50 -6.41
C ASN A 19 6.31 -8.28 -5.04
N PHE A 20 5.01 -8.03 -5.06
CA PHE A 20 4.25 -7.78 -3.84
C PHE A 20 4.13 -9.02 -2.93
N ARG A 21 4.30 -10.23 -3.48
CA ARG A 21 4.25 -11.48 -2.72
C ARG A 21 5.50 -11.71 -1.86
N GLU A 22 6.62 -11.08 -2.22
CA GLU A 22 7.84 -11.07 -1.40
C GLU A 22 7.86 -9.90 -0.41
N VAL A 23 7.45 -8.71 -0.88
CA VAL A 23 7.36 -7.51 -0.05
C VAL A 23 6.00 -6.85 -0.28
N SER A 24 5.09 -7.06 0.66
CA SER A 24 3.72 -6.53 0.57
C SER A 24 3.68 -5.01 0.59
N LEU A 25 2.63 -4.43 0.00
CA LEU A 25 2.41 -2.98 0.00
C LEU A 25 2.36 -2.41 1.43
N ALA A 26 1.76 -3.15 2.37
CA ALA A 26 1.75 -2.76 3.77
C ALA A 26 3.18 -2.65 4.33
N ARG A 27 4.03 -3.65 4.10
CA ARG A 27 5.41 -3.62 4.58
C ARG A 27 6.23 -2.48 3.96
N VAL A 28 6.03 -2.22 2.66
CA VAL A 28 6.65 -1.06 1.99
C VAL A 28 6.23 0.23 2.69
N PHE A 29 4.92 0.43 2.91
CA PHE A 29 4.41 1.65 3.52
C PHE A 29 4.84 1.82 4.98
N GLU A 30 4.80 0.76 5.79
CA GLU A 30 5.31 0.74 7.17
C GLU A 30 6.79 1.10 7.25
N THR A 31 7.60 0.62 6.30
CA THR A 31 9.02 0.96 6.24
C THR A 31 9.21 2.45 5.98
N VAL A 32 8.44 3.03 5.07
CA VAL A 32 8.49 4.48 4.79
C VAL A 32 8.00 5.28 5.99
N MET A 33 6.93 4.85 6.67
CA MET A 33 6.43 5.48 7.90
C MET A 33 7.48 5.47 9.01
N SER A 34 8.11 4.32 9.25
CA SER A 34 9.15 4.20 10.27
C SER A 34 10.35 5.09 9.97
N GLU A 35 10.79 5.18 8.70
CA GLU A 35 11.86 6.09 8.33
C GLU A 35 11.46 7.57 8.45
N ALA A 36 10.24 7.95 8.03
CA ALA A 36 9.75 9.32 8.15
C ALA A 36 9.65 9.77 9.63
N GLU A 37 9.16 8.89 10.50
CA GLU A 37 9.05 9.13 11.94
C GLU A 37 10.42 9.43 12.56
N ARG A 38 11.48 8.72 12.14
CA ARG A 38 12.86 8.96 12.62
C ARG A 38 13.37 10.37 12.30
N PHE A 39 12.80 11.03 11.30
CA PHE A 39 13.12 12.42 10.93
C PHE A 39 12.06 13.42 11.38
N GLY A 40 11.04 12.99 12.13
CA GLY A 40 9.93 13.86 12.56
C GLY A 40 9.06 14.35 11.39
N VAL A 41 9.06 13.63 10.27
CA VAL A 41 8.29 13.98 9.07
C VAL A 41 6.97 13.22 9.09
N SER A 42 5.87 13.94 8.90
CA SER A 42 4.54 13.34 8.80
C SER A 42 4.24 12.90 7.37
N ILE A 43 3.63 11.72 7.22
CA ILE A 43 3.10 11.26 5.93
C ILE A 43 1.65 11.71 5.81
N VAL A 44 1.35 12.44 4.74
CA VAL A 44 0.01 13.01 4.49
C VAL A 44 -0.87 12.15 3.57
N GLY A 45 -0.28 11.18 2.87
CA GLY A 45 -0.99 10.27 1.97
C GLY A 45 -0.06 9.39 1.14
N SER A 46 -0.66 8.53 0.32
CA SER A 46 0.01 7.67 -0.65
C SER A 46 -0.87 7.48 -1.88
N GLU A 47 -0.28 7.20 -3.03
CA GLU A 47 -1.00 6.93 -4.27
C GLU A 47 -0.47 5.70 -5.00
N ILE A 48 -1.31 5.12 -5.85
CA ILE A 48 -0.94 4.07 -6.79
C ILE A 48 -0.92 4.68 -8.19
N VAL A 49 0.20 4.53 -8.87
CA VAL A 49 0.32 4.95 -10.27
C VAL A 49 -0.11 3.81 -11.18
N GLY A 50 -1.25 3.96 -11.84
CA GLY A 50 -1.80 2.97 -12.79
C GLY A 50 -2.68 1.91 -12.12
N LEU A 51 -2.51 0.65 -12.53
CA LEU A 51 -3.28 -0.49 -12.02
C LEU A 51 -2.49 -1.26 -10.96
N VAL A 52 -3.20 -1.89 -10.03
CA VAL A 52 -2.63 -2.74 -8.98
C VAL A 52 -3.37 -4.07 -8.92
N PRO A 53 -2.69 -5.20 -8.64
CA PRO A 53 -3.37 -6.46 -8.36
C PRO A 53 -4.28 -6.34 -7.13
N MET A 54 -5.52 -6.81 -7.24
CA MET A 54 -6.48 -6.81 -6.12
C MET A 54 -5.93 -7.53 -4.88
N GLU A 55 -5.24 -8.66 -5.07
CA GLU A 55 -4.60 -9.43 -3.99
C GLU A 55 -3.64 -8.56 -3.15
N ALA A 56 -2.85 -7.69 -3.79
CA ALA A 56 -1.92 -6.81 -3.09
C ALA A 56 -2.63 -5.78 -2.19
N LEU A 57 -3.80 -5.29 -2.62
CA LEU A 57 -4.64 -4.41 -1.81
C LEU A 57 -5.30 -5.15 -0.64
N LEU A 58 -5.79 -6.36 -0.89
CA LEU A 58 -6.43 -7.19 0.13
C LEU A 58 -5.45 -7.62 1.22
N GLU A 59 -4.22 -7.97 0.86
CA GLU A 59 -3.13 -8.24 1.82
C GLU A 59 -2.83 -7.02 2.68
N ALA A 60 -2.78 -5.83 2.08
CA ALA A 60 -2.57 -4.59 2.83
C ALA A 60 -3.74 -4.31 3.78
N ALA A 61 -4.99 -4.46 3.31
CA ALA A 61 -6.17 -4.31 4.14
C ALA A 61 -6.18 -5.30 5.31
N ALA A 62 -5.87 -6.57 5.06
CA ALA A 62 -5.78 -7.60 6.09
C ALA A 62 -4.71 -7.28 7.14
N PHE A 63 -3.57 -6.73 6.73
CA PHE A 63 -2.51 -6.28 7.64
C PHE A 63 -2.98 -5.14 8.56
N TYR A 64 -3.52 -4.06 7.98
CA TYR A 64 -3.93 -2.88 8.77
C TYR A 64 -5.16 -3.13 9.64
N LEU A 65 -6.14 -3.88 9.13
CA LEU A 65 -7.40 -4.15 9.83
C LEU A 65 -7.31 -5.37 10.76
N ARG A 66 -6.20 -6.12 10.70
CA ARG A 66 -5.92 -7.29 11.54
C ARG A 66 -7.04 -8.32 11.52
N PHE A 67 -7.53 -8.64 10.32
CA PHE A 67 -8.58 -9.63 10.20
C PHE A 67 -8.10 -11.01 10.66
N ASP A 68 -8.91 -11.66 11.48
CA ASP A 68 -8.68 -13.04 11.89
C ASP A 68 -9.35 -14.00 10.90
N GLY A 69 -8.59 -14.96 10.38
CA GLY A 69 -9.09 -15.98 9.45
C GLY A 69 -9.61 -15.46 8.10
N PHE A 70 -9.28 -14.23 7.69
CA PHE A 70 -9.77 -13.64 6.44
C PHE A 70 -9.40 -14.48 5.21
N GLN A 71 -10.41 -14.82 4.42
CA GLN A 71 -10.27 -15.55 3.17
C GLN A 71 -10.65 -14.65 1.99
N HIS A 72 -9.90 -14.76 0.90
CA HIS A 72 -10.09 -13.92 -0.30
C HIS A 72 -11.48 -14.10 -0.92
N ASP A 73 -12.09 -15.27 -0.77
CA ASP A 73 -13.44 -15.54 -1.27
C ASP A 73 -14.52 -14.79 -0.47
N GLN A 74 -14.21 -14.18 0.67
CA GLN A 74 -15.15 -13.34 1.40
C GLN A 74 -15.36 -11.96 0.73
N VAL A 75 -14.49 -11.59 -0.22
CA VAL A 75 -14.62 -10.36 -1.01
C VAL A 75 -15.72 -10.55 -2.06
N LEU A 76 -16.73 -9.68 -2.05
CA LEU A 76 -17.92 -9.81 -2.90
C LEU A 76 -17.55 -9.87 -4.38
N GLU A 77 -16.71 -8.96 -4.83
CA GLU A 77 -16.27 -8.84 -6.23
C GLU A 77 -15.50 -10.09 -6.68
N VAL A 78 -14.73 -10.74 -5.78
CA VAL A 78 -14.07 -12.02 -6.06
C VAL A 78 -15.10 -13.10 -6.39
N ARG A 79 -16.15 -13.24 -5.57
CA ARG A 79 -17.21 -14.23 -5.83
C ARG A 79 -18.01 -13.93 -7.09
N LEU A 80 -18.35 -12.66 -7.31
CA LEU A 80 -19.10 -12.25 -8.50
C LEU A 80 -18.33 -12.50 -9.80
N SER A 81 -17.00 -12.43 -9.77
CA SER A 81 -16.17 -12.72 -10.94
C SER A 81 -16.06 -14.21 -11.31
N GLN A 82 -16.56 -15.11 -10.45
CA GLN A 82 -16.45 -16.56 -10.62
C GLN A 82 -17.76 -17.23 -11.12
N GLY A 83 -18.84 -16.45 -11.26
CA GLY A 83 -20.13 -16.90 -11.81
C GLY A 83 -20.34 -16.39 -13.23
#